data_AF-A0A1E7F620-F1
#
_entry.id   AF-A0A1E7F620-F1
#
_cell.length_a   1.000
_cell.length_b   1.000
_cell.length_c   1.000
_cell.angle_alpha   90.00
_cell.angle_beta   90.00
_cell.angle_gamma   90.00
#
_symmetry.space_group_name_H-M   'P 1'
#
loop_
_entity.id
_entity.type
_entity.pdbx_description
1 polymer ?
#
loop_
_entity_poly.entity_id
_entity_poly.type
_entity_poly.pdbx_seq_one_letter_code
_entity_poly.pdbx_strand_id
1 'polypeptide(L)'
;TNITSLVSQAWRALETTERERFEAMAQEDKERYNIEKKNYVPPPGMSVTTKRKKDPDAPKRPMSAYLSYANKLRGKVKGENPDCSNGEISKILSGMWKEVPDDIRKNLKDEEKVRWDGYRIRMQEWR
;
A
#
# COMPACT_ATOMS: atom_id res chain seq x y z
N THR A 1 16.58 30.76 2.12
CA THR A 1 17.87 30.30 2.72
C THR A 1 18.00 28.80 2.48
N ASN A 2 19.15 28.33 1.97
CA ASN A 2 19.36 26.94 1.50
C ASN A 2 19.47 25.90 2.65
N ILE A 3 18.85 26.17 3.79
CA ILE A 3 19.00 25.40 5.04
C ILE A 3 18.52 23.96 4.86
N THR A 4 17.40 23.76 4.16
CA THR A 4 16.86 22.41 3.87
C THR A 4 17.82 21.57 3.03
N SER A 5 18.54 22.19 2.10
CA SER A 5 19.56 21.53 1.28
C SER A 5 20.81 21.18 2.11
N LEU A 6 21.27 22.10 2.97
CA LEU A 6 22.44 21.89 3.83
C LEU A 6 22.20 20.77 4.86
N VAL A 7 21.01 20.72 5.46
CA VAL A 7 20.62 19.63 6.39
C VAL A 7 20.60 18.28 5.66
N SER A 8 20.08 18.25 4.42
CA SER A 8 20.06 17.02 3.62
C SER A 8 21.46 16.55 3.24
N GLN A 9 22.39 17.48 2.97
CA GLN A 9 23.78 17.16 2.67
C GLN A 9 24.51 16.67 3.91
N ALA A 10 24.33 17.31 5.06
CA ALA A 10 24.89 16.89 6.33
C ALA A 10 24.41 15.49 6.73
N TRP A 11 23.11 15.20 6.60
CA TRP A 11 22.55 13.87 6.90
C TRP A 11 23.17 12.74 6.07
N ARG A 12 23.48 13.01 4.79
CA ARG A 12 24.12 12.04 3.90
C ARG A 12 25.61 11.83 4.21
N ALA A 13 26.25 12.82 4.83
CA ALA A 13 27.67 12.79 5.16
C ALA A 13 27.97 12.28 6.58
N LEU A 14 26.94 12.04 7.42
CA LEU A 14 27.10 11.44 8.75
C LEU A 14 27.63 10.00 8.67
N GLU A 15 28.46 9.63 9.63
CA GLU A 15 28.90 8.24 9.80
C GLU A 15 27.74 7.32 10.19
N THR A 16 27.84 6.04 9.87
CA THR A 16 26.76 5.06 10.12
C THR A 16 26.40 4.97 11.60
N THR A 17 27.38 5.05 12.50
CA THR A 17 27.21 5.00 13.95
C THR A 17 26.46 6.22 14.50
N GLU A 18 26.74 7.42 14.00
CA GLU A 18 26.03 8.64 14.39
C GLU A 18 24.61 8.65 13.82
N ARG A 19 24.43 8.15 12.60
CA ARG A 19 23.10 8.01 11.99
C ARG A 19 22.23 7.01 12.75
N GLU A 20 22.80 5.88 13.17
CA GLU A 20 22.10 4.86 13.97
C GLU A 20 21.53 5.42 15.27
N ARG A 21 22.23 6.32 15.96
CA ARG A 21 21.69 7.01 17.16
C ARG A 21 20.43 7.79 16.85
N PHE A 22 20.41 8.54 15.75
CA PHE A 22 19.24 9.31 15.33
C PHE A 22 18.09 8.41 14.84
N GLU A 23 18.41 7.31 14.15
CA GLU A 23 17.44 6.31 13.74
C GLU A 23 16.79 5.61 14.93
N ALA A 24 17.57 5.25 15.95
CA ALA A 24 17.07 4.66 17.20
C ALA A 24 16.14 5.63 17.94
N MET A 25 16.56 6.89 18.10
CA MET A 25 15.71 7.93 18.70
C MET A 25 14.41 8.14 17.91
N ALA A 26 14.48 8.12 16.58
CA ALA A 26 13.29 8.21 15.73
C ALA A 26 12.38 6.98 15.87
N GLN A 27 12.94 5.79 16.11
CA GLN A 27 12.16 4.58 16.35
C GLN A 27 11.44 4.62 17.70
N GLU A 28 12.12 5.02 18.77
CA GLU A 28 11.53 5.20 20.10
C GLU A 28 10.41 6.24 20.05
N ASP A 29 10.63 7.38 19.39
CA ASP A 29 9.61 8.42 19.24
C ASP A 29 8.39 7.93 18.46
N LYS A 30 8.62 7.13 17.40
CA LYS A 30 7.56 6.49 16.63
C LYS A 30 6.75 5.51 17.49
N GLU A 31 7.39 4.76 18.36
CA GLU A 31 6.72 3.83 19.29
C GLU A 31 5.87 4.58 20.32
N ARG A 32 6.44 5.62 20.94
CA ARG A 32 5.74 6.55 21.83
C ARG A 32 4.48 7.10 21.17
N TYR A 33 4.61 7.66 19.97
CA TYR A 33 3.48 8.19 19.20
C TYR A 33 2.43 7.12 18.90
N ASN A 34 2.84 5.90 18.54
CA ASN A 34 1.90 4.81 18.28
C ASN A 34 1.12 4.40 19.54
N ILE A 35 1.75 4.43 20.72
CA ILE A 35 1.11 4.15 22.01
C ILE A 35 0.12 5.27 22.36
N GLU A 36 0.54 6.53 22.29
CA GLU A 36 -0.31 7.70 22.52
C GLU A 36 -1.53 7.67 21.59
N LYS A 37 -1.31 7.38 20.30
CA LYS A 37 -2.38 7.27 19.30
C LYS A 37 -3.35 6.11 19.56
N LYS A 38 -2.88 4.98 20.10
CA LYS A 38 -3.76 3.86 20.50
C LYS A 38 -4.67 4.23 21.66
N ASN A 39 -4.17 5.03 22.60
CA ASN A 39 -4.90 5.47 23.78
C ASN A 39 -5.71 6.76 23.53
N TYR A 40 -5.54 7.39 22.37
CA TYR A 40 -6.23 8.62 22.01
C TYR A 40 -7.73 8.38 21.77
N VAL A 41 -8.55 9.01 22.59
CA VAL A 41 -10.00 9.09 22.39
C VAL A 41 -10.31 10.46 21.77
N PRO A 42 -10.82 10.52 20.54
CA PRO A 42 -11.14 11.79 19.91
C PRO A 42 -12.29 12.48 20.63
N PRO A 43 -12.35 13.83 20.60
CA PRO A 43 -13.51 14.58 21.06
C PRO A 43 -14.81 14.11 20.37
N PRO A 44 -15.96 14.20 21.05
CA PRO A 44 -17.25 13.88 20.46
C PRO A 44 -17.47 14.65 19.14
N GLY A 45 -17.82 13.93 18.07
CA GLY A 45 -18.00 14.50 16.72
C GLY A 45 -16.76 14.47 15.82
N MET A 46 -15.59 14.09 16.34
CA MET A 46 -14.37 13.88 15.54
C MET A 46 -14.11 12.38 15.39
N SER A 47 -14.20 11.85 14.18
CA SER A 47 -13.82 10.45 13.90
C SER A 47 -12.35 10.40 13.49
N VAL A 48 -11.56 9.54 14.15
CA VAL A 48 -10.14 9.31 13.84
C VAL A 48 -9.95 8.70 12.44
N THR A 49 -11.00 8.13 11.85
CA THR A 49 -10.92 7.29 10.65
C THR A 49 -11.86 7.72 9.52
N THR A 50 -12.38 8.95 9.54
CA THR A 50 -13.20 9.46 8.43
C THR A 50 -12.31 9.59 7.19
N LYS A 51 -12.23 8.51 6.40
CA LYS A 51 -11.74 8.58 5.03
C LYS A 51 -12.62 9.61 4.33
N ARG A 52 -12.00 10.67 3.79
CA ARG A 52 -12.70 11.65 2.96
C ARG A 52 -13.49 10.88 1.90
N LYS A 53 -14.77 11.24 1.73
CA LYS A 53 -15.59 10.68 0.64
C LYS A 53 -14.84 10.97 -0.65
N LYS A 54 -14.57 9.92 -1.42
CA LYS A 54 -13.91 10.06 -2.71
C LYS A 54 -14.95 10.53 -3.72
N ASP A 55 -14.59 11.46 -4.59
CA ASP A 55 -15.51 11.97 -5.62
C ASP A 55 -16.03 10.81 -6.49
N PRO A 56 -17.35 10.71 -6.73
CA PRO A 56 -17.92 9.62 -7.51
C PRO A 56 -17.38 9.53 -8.95
N ASP A 57 -17.08 10.69 -9.53
CA ASP A 57 -16.60 10.82 -10.91
C ASP A 57 -15.07 10.73 -11.04
N ALA A 58 -14.34 10.70 -9.93
CA ALA A 58 -12.88 10.56 -9.98
C ALA A 58 -12.49 9.21 -10.57
N PRO A 59 -11.51 9.16 -11.48
CA PRO A 59 -11.00 7.90 -12.02
C PRO A 59 -10.67 6.90 -10.90
N LYS A 60 -11.11 5.65 -11.07
CA LYS A 60 -10.81 4.57 -10.11
C LYS A 60 -9.43 4.01 -10.37
N ARG A 61 -8.69 3.74 -9.29
CA ARG A 61 -7.35 3.12 -9.38
C ARG A 61 -7.49 1.74 -10.01
N PRO A 62 -6.59 1.36 -10.92
CA PRO A 62 -6.61 0.03 -11.50
C PRO A 62 -6.27 -1.01 -10.44
N MET A 63 -6.73 -2.23 -10.66
CA MET A 63 -6.39 -3.38 -9.82
C MET A 63 -4.92 -3.76 -10.03
N SER A 64 -4.26 -4.21 -8.95
CA SER A 64 -2.91 -4.75 -9.06
C SER A 64 -2.87 -6.07 -9.83
N ALA A 65 -1.68 -6.50 -10.23
CA ALA A 65 -1.45 -7.78 -10.91
C ALA A 65 -2.02 -8.96 -10.12
N TYR A 66 -1.72 -9.02 -8.82
CA TYR A 66 -2.26 -10.03 -7.91
C TYR A 66 -3.79 -9.97 -7.85
N LEU A 67 -4.38 -8.79 -7.68
CA LEU A 67 -5.83 -8.67 -7.51
C LEU A 67 -6.59 -9.05 -8.79
N SER A 68 -5.98 -8.77 -9.94
CA SER A 68 -6.49 -9.18 -11.25
C SER A 68 -6.45 -10.70 -11.43
N TYR A 69 -5.34 -11.33 -11.04
CA TYR A 69 -5.20 -12.79 -11.02
C TYR A 69 -6.20 -13.44 -10.05
N ALA A 70 -6.26 -12.93 -8.81
CA ALA A 70 -7.15 -13.41 -7.78
C ALA A 70 -8.61 -13.32 -8.23
N ASN A 71 -9.05 -12.22 -8.85
CA ASN A 71 -10.43 -12.08 -9.34
C ASN A 71 -10.80 -13.11 -10.42
N LYS A 72 -9.88 -13.46 -11.33
CA LYS A 72 -10.11 -14.49 -12.35
C LYS A 72 -10.29 -15.87 -11.73
N LEU A 73 -9.53 -16.19 -10.70
CA LEU A 73 -9.52 -17.51 -10.07
C LEU A 73 -10.47 -17.67 -8.89
N ARG A 74 -10.89 -16.57 -8.26
CA ARG A 74 -11.74 -16.59 -7.07
C ARG A 74 -13.04 -17.34 -7.29
N GLY A 75 -13.66 -17.19 -8.45
CA GLY A 75 -14.87 -17.93 -8.81
C GLY A 75 -14.64 -19.44 -8.84
N LYS A 76 -13.52 -19.87 -9.43
CA LYS A 76 -13.12 -21.28 -9.48
C LYS A 76 -12.82 -21.84 -8.09
N VAL A 77 -11.97 -21.15 -7.31
CA VAL A 77 -11.57 -21.59 -5.97
C VAL A 77 -12.78 -21.63 -5.01
N LYS A 78 -13.72 -20.67 -5.14
CA LYS A 78 -14.96 -20.66 -4.36
C LYS A 78 -15.91 -21.78 -4.76
N GLY A 79 -15.98 -22.15 -6.05
CA GLY A 79 -16.77 -23.28 -6.52
C GLY A 79 -16.22 -24.62 -6.02
N GLU A 80 -14.89 -24.76 -5.98
CA GLU A 80 -14.20 -25.94 -5.43
C GLU A 80 -14.26 -25.99 -3.89
N ASN A 81 -14.38 -24.84 -3.23
CA ASN A 81 -14.43 -24.71 -1.77
C ASN A 81 -15.62 -23.85 -1.33
N PRO A 82 -16.86 -24.35 -1.48
CA PRO A 82 -18.08 -23.57 -1.21
C PRO A 82 -18.24 -23.21 0.28
N ASP A 83 -17.67 -24.03 1.18
CA ASP A 83 -17.73 -23.83 2.63
C ASP A 83 -16.64 -22.90 3.18
N CYS A 84 -15.61 -22.60 2.37
CA CYS A 84 -14.51 -21.74 2.80
C CYS A 84 -14.93 -20.27 2.87
N SER A 85 -14.47 -19.60 3.92
CA SER A 85 -14.64 -18.16 4.05
C SER A 85 -13.88 -17.41 2.96
N ASN A 86 -14.37 -16.23 2.58
CA ASN A 86 -13.66 -15.32 1.68
C ASN A 86 -12.21 -15.04 2.13
N GLY A 87 -11.94 -15.06 3.45
CA GLY A 87 -10.60 -14.91 4.00
C GLY A 87 -9.69 -16.11 3.70
N GLU A 88 -10.22 -17.33 3.79
CA GLU A 88 -9.49 -18.58 3.51
C GLU A 88 -9.22 -18.73 2.01
N ILE A 89 -10.22 -18.44 1.18
CA ILE A 89 -10.07 -18.36 -0.28
C ILE A 89 -8.96 -17.37 -0.66
N SER A 90 -8.89 -16.23 0.03
CA SER A 90 -7.83 -15.24 -0.21
C SER A 90 -6.44 -15.75 0.19
N LYS A 91 -6.34 -16.59 1.23
CA LYS A 91 -5.07 -17.24 1.61
C LYS A 91 -4.63 -18.25 0.54
N ILE A 92 -5.56 -19.06 0.04
CA ILE A 92 -5.30 -20.04 -1.04
C ILE A 92 -4.80 -19.32 -2.30
N LEU A 93 -5.50 -18.27 -2.75
CA LEU A 93 -5.10 -17.47 -3.91
C LEU A 93 -3.73 -16.79 -3.74
N SER A 94 -3.42 -16.34 -2.52
CA SER A 94 -2.10 -15.77 -2.19
C SER A 94 -0.98 -16.82 -2.27
N GLY A 95 -1.25 -18.05 -1.84
CA GLY A 95 -0.36 -19.19 -2.02
C GLY A 95 -0.11 -19.48 -3.50
N MET A 96 -1.18 -19.66 -4.27
CA MET A 96 -1.10 -19.90 -5.72
C MET A 96 -0.30 -18.81 -6.44
N TRP A 97 -0.50 -17.53 -6.09
CA TRP A 97 0.25 -16.42 -6.67
C TRP A 97 1.77 -16.51 -6.47
N LYS A 98 2.23 -17.03 -5.33
CA LYS A 98 3.65 -17.25 -5.05
C LYS A 98 4.23 -18.41 -5.87
N GLU A 99 3.41 -19.37 -6.24
CA GLU A 99 3.78 -20.53 -7.07
C GLU A 99 3.71 -20.24 -8.57
N VAL A 100 3.00 -19.17 -8.99
CA VAL A 100 2.97 -18.75 -10.40
C VAL A 100 4.41 -18.50 -10.92
N PRO A 101 4.77 -19.06 -12.10
CA PRO A 101 6.07 -18.82 -12.74
C PRO A 101 6.36 -17.33 -12.92
N ASP A 102 7.64 -16.96 -12.79
CA ASP A 102 8.07 -15.57 -12.87
C ASP A 102 7.73 -14.91 -14.21
N ASP A 103 7.72 -15.67 -15.31
CA ASP A 103 7.34 -15.17 -16.63
C ASP A 103 5.86 -14.73 -16.68
N ILE A 104 4.96 -15.56 -16.13
CA ILE A 104 3.53 -15.23 -16.05
C ILE A 104 3.32 -14.06 -15.10
N ARG A 105 4.02 -14.05 -13.96
CA ARG A 105 3.97 -12.97 -12.99
C ARG A 105 4.45 -11.65 -13.60
N LYS A 106 5.49 -11.69 -14.42
CA LYS A 106 6.04 -10.53 -15.14
C LYS A 106 5.03 -9.99 -16.14
N ASN A 107 4.43 -10.84 -16.97
CA ASN A 107 3.39 -10.43 -17.92
C ASN A 107 2.21 -9.74 -17.20
N LEU A 108 1.77 -10.28 -16.06
CA LEU A 108 0.69 -9.68 -15.27
C LEU A 108 1.09 -8.33 -14.63
N LYS A 109 2.38 -8.14 -14.27
CA LYS A 109 2.91 -6.85 -13.81
C LYS A 109 3.02 -5.84 -14.96
N ASP A 110 3.37 -6.28 -16.16
CA ASP A 110 3.42 -5.44 -17.34
C ASP A 110 2.01 -4.97 -17.74
N GLU A 111 1.01 -5.87 -17.69
CA GLU A 111 -0.40 -5.50 -17.83
C GLU A 111 -0.85 -4.49 -16.76
N GLU A 112 -0.43 -4.67 -15.50
CA GLU A 112 -0.70 -3.71 -14.42
C GLU A 112 -0.13 -2.34 -14.78
N LYS A 113 1.11 -2.27 -15.27
CA LYS A 113 1.76 -1.02 -15.66
C LYS A 113 0.96 -0.28 -16.74
N VAL A 114 0.53 -0.97 -17.79
CA VAL A 114 -0.30 -0.38 -18.87
C VAL A 114 -1.61 0.20 -18.30
N ARG A 115 -2.27 -0.52 -17.38
CA ARG A 115 -3.50 -0.03 -16.74
C ARG A 115 -3.24 1.19 -15.87
N TRP A 116 -2.11 1.23 -15.18
CA TRP A 116 -1.66 2.39 -14.42
C TRP A 116 -1.36 3.59 -15.32
N ASP A 117 -0.75 3.38 -16.48
CA ASP A 117 -0.48 4.45 -17.44
C ASP A 117 -1.79 5.05 -17.98
N GLY A 118 -2.76 4.20 -18.35
CA GLY A 118 -4.10 4.69 -18.71
C GLY A 118 -4.83 5.40 -17.56
N TYR A 119 -4.65 4.96 -16.32
CA TYR A 119 -5.17 5.67 -15.15
C TYR A 119 -4.48 7.02 -14.94
N ARG A 120 -3.16 7.12 -15.14
CA ARG A 120 -2.41 8.37 -15.03
C ARG A 120 -2.91 9.41 -16.04
N ILE A 121 -3.15 9.00 -17.29
CA ILE A 121 -3.72 9.89 -18.32
C ILE A 121 -5.11 10.36 -17.90
N ARG A 122 -6.02 9.46 -17.55
CA ARG A 122 -7.37 9.84 -17.06
C ARG A 122 -7.34 10.74 -15.83
N MET A 123 -6.40 10.52 -14.91
CA MET A 123 -6.22 11.38 -13.74
C MET A 123 -5.66 12.75 -14.10
N GLN A 124 -4.85 12.85 -15.15
CA GLN A 124 -4.33 14.11 -15.65
C GLN A 124 -5.43 14.91 -16.37
N GLU A 125 -6.30 14.25 -17.14
CA GLU A 125 -7.47 14.86 -17.77
C GLU A 125 -8.53 15.31 -16.75
N TRP A 126 -8.61 14.63 -15.60
CA TRP A 126 -9.53 14.98 -14.52
C TRP A 126 -9.05 16.16 -13.65
N ARG A 127 -7.76 16.48 -13.68
CA ARG A 127 -7.14 17.51 -12.84
C ARG A 127 -7.26 18.90 -13.46
#